data_AF-A0A3M1HYC4-F1
#
_entry.id   AF-A0A3M1HYC4-F1
#
_cell.length_a   1.000
_cell.length_b   1.000
_cell.length_c   1.000
_cell.angle_alpha   90.00
_cell.angle_beta   90.00
_cell.angle_gamma   90.00
#
_symmetry.space_group_name_H-M   'P 1'
#
loop_
_entity.id
_entity.type
_entity.pdbx_description
1 polymer ?
#
loop_
_entity_poly.entity_id
_entity_poly.type
_entity_poly.pdbx_seq_one_letter_code
_entity_poly.pdbx_strand_id
1 'polypeptide(L)'
;TLHKLLKKRGAKKAFREKKGFPFSEVYLHYGLKREIRLRKGINIPKSVEKWLETYFDKENKLRRDDLILQFHEFFDLASRIKEHEIRIFDDVIQFVAEHQDQKHRREIFRKKLANGNQSPILNRLLKTKLYPYQKEGVLFAVSAGRCLLGDDMGLGKTIQAMAAAELMAKLYKIEKVLVVSPATLKYQWFSEIQKFTHRSALVLEGGLFKRRELYKKESFYKIMNYELVYRDLEMINQWNPDLIILDEAQRIKNWKTRTAQSVKQLQSTFAIVLTGTPLENKIEELHSIMSFVDMHKLGPLYRFIRQHQILDECNKVIGYKDLHGIREAIGDVFLRRRKEEVLKQLPKRHTKNYFVKMTREQRKYHFEFYETVRRIVGKWRKYGYITETERQILLQKLNLMRMVSNNTYLVDSSLKKGTKIQELKELLYEHV
;
A
#
# COMPACT_ATOMS: atom_id res chain seq x y z
N THR A 1 15.63 28.82 -17.74
CA THR A 1 16.86 28.14 -17.28
C THR A 1 17.89 29.18 -16.84
N LEU A 2 18.67 28.89 -15.80
CA LEU A 2 19.71 29.76 -15.22
C LEU A 2 20.63 30.38 -16.30
N HIS A 3 20.94 29.58 -17.32
CA HIS A 3 21.75 29.96 -18.47
C HIS A 3 21.13 31.05 -19.37
N LYS A 4 19.79 31.16 -19.43
CA LYS A 4 19.09 32.26 -20.12
C LYS A 4 19.06 33.54 -19.27
N LEU A 5 19.00 33.42 -17.94
CA LEU A 5 19.02 34.56 -17.02
C LEU A 5 20.39 35.24 -16.97
N LEU A 6 21.48 34.47 -16.98
CA LEU A 6 22.86 34.97 -16.98
C LEU A 6 23.25 35.74 -18.25
N LYS A 7 22.48 35.60 -19.34
CA LYS A 7 22.68 36.35 -20.59
C LYS A 7 22.08 37.77 -20.55
N LYS A 8 21.25 38.11 -19.55
CA LYS A 8 20.71 39.47 -19.40
C LYS A 8 21.79 40.44 -18.91
N ARG A 9 21.83 41.64 -19.48
CA ARG A 9 22.76 42.71 -19.11
C ARG A 9 22.59 43.04 -17.62
N GLY A 10 23.69 43.04 -16.85
CA GLY A 10 23.67 43.24 -15.40
C GLY A 10 23.40 41.98 -14.56
N ALA A 11 22.95 40.86 -15.15
CA ALA A 11 22.65 39.65 -14.39
C ALA A 11 23.90 39.05 -13.72
N LYS A 12 25.05 39.02 -14.40
CA LYS A 12 26.32 38.57 -13.80
C LYS A 12 26.75 39.40 -12.59
N LYS A 13 26.43 40.71 -12.56
CA LYS A 13 26.68 41.59 -11.42
C LYS A 13 25.66 41.32 -10.30
N ALA A 14 24.38 41.18 -10.63
CA ALA A 14 23.31 40.85 -9.69
C ALA A 14 23.46 39.46 -9.04
N PHE A 15 24.00 38.46 -9.75
CA PHE A 15 24.32 37.14 -9.17
C PHE A 15 25.63 37.12 -8.35
N ARG A 16 26.53 38.09 -8.59
CA ARG A 16 27.76 38.27 -7.80
C ARG A 16 27.51 39.07 -6.53
N GLU A 17 26.62 40.06 -6.58
CA GLU A 17 26.07 40.72 -5.41
C GLU A 17 25.20 39.71 -4.66
N LYS A 18 25.74 39.05 -3.62
CA LYS A 18 24.95 38.34 -2.60
C LYS A 18 24.15 39.39 -1.79
N LYS A 19 23.24 40.11 -2.43
CA LYS A 19 22.15 40.79 -1.73
C LYS A 19 21.24 39.68 -1.24
N GLY A 20 21.55 39.18 -0.05
CA GLY A 20 20.64 38.34 0.73
C GLY A 20 19.28 39.02 0.85
N PHE A 21 18.27 38.20 1.09
CA PHE A 21 16.89 38.65 1.08
C PHE A 21 16.60 39.59 2.25
N PRO A 22 15.73 40.60 2.09
CA PRO A 22 15.34 41.49 3.19
C PRO A 22 14.44 40.80 4.22
N PHE A 23 14.10 39.52 4.01
CA PHE A 23 13.26 38.69 4.86
C PHE A 23 14.03 37.43 5.25
N SER A 24 13.60 36.77 6.32
CA SER A 24 14.08 35.43 6.69
C SER A 24 13.09 34.37 6.29
N GLU A 25 13.60 33.19 5.93
CA GLU A 25 12.78 32.06 5.50
C GLU A 25 12.96 30.89 6.46
N VAL A 26 11.85 30.28 6.86
CA VAL A 26 11.86 28.99 7.54
C VAL A 26 11.38 27.94 6.56
N TYR A 27 12.20 26.93 6.33
CA TYR A 27 11.99 25.92 5.29
C TYR A 27 12.31 24.53 5.81
N LEU A 28 11.73 23.52 5.16
CA LEU A 28 12.04 22.13 5.46
C LEU A 28 13.25 21.66 4.64
N HIS A 29 14.29 21.19 5.32
CA HIS A 29 15.44 20.57 4.67
C HIS A 29 15.21 19.07 4.49
N TYR A 30 15.23 18.61 3.24
CA TYR A 30 15.04 17.21 2.86
C TYR A 30 16.39 16.46 2.83
N GLY A 31 16.92 16.20 4.03
CA GLY A 31 18.13 15.40 4.28
C GLY A 31 17.83 13.92 4.51
N LEU A 32 18.67 13.23 5.30
CA LEU A 32 18.37 11.89 5.84
C LEU A 32 17.18 11.94 6.81
N LYS A 33 17.03 13.06 7.51
CA LYS A 33 15.84 13.43 8.29
C LYS A 33 15.32 14.77 7.77
N ARG A 34 14.01 14.95 7.87
CA ARG A 34 13.34 16.23 7.61
C ARG A 34 13.63 17.13 8.80
N GLU A 35 14.30 18.26 8.54
CA GLU A 35 14.70 19.21 9.58
C GLU A 35 14.17 20.60 9.24
N ILE A 36 13.52 21.27 10.19
CA ILE A 36 13.15 22.67 10.02
C ILE A 36 14.42 23.52 10.13
N ARG A 37 14.68 24.34 9.12
CA ARG A 37 15.85 25.21 9.06
C ARG A 37 15.48 26.66 8.78
N LEU A 38 16.33 27.56 9.25
CA LEU A 38 16.22 28.99 9.05
C LEU A 38 17.26 29.47 8.02
N ARG A 39 16.81 30.27 7.06
CA ARG A 39 17.67 31.11 6.23
C ARG A 39 17.55 32.55 6.71
N LYS A 40 18.61 33.05 7.34
CA LYS A 40 18.71 34.44 7.79
C LYS A 40 18.76 35.40 6.59
N GLY A 41 17.96 36.46 6.68
CA GLY A 41 17.96 37.58 5.75
C GLY A 41 19.04 38.61 6.08
N ILE A 42 19.08 39.70 5.32
CA ILE A 42 19.90 40.89 5.59
C ILE A 42 19.11 41.83 6.51
N ASN A 43 19.82 42.59 7.35
CA ASN A 43 19.28 43.63 8.25
C ASN A 43 18.31 43.10 9.33
N ILE A 44 18.57 41.91 9.88
CA ILE A 44 17.76 41.37 10.99
C ILE A 44 17.96 42.26 12.24
N PRO A 45 16.89 42.79 12.85
CA PRO A 45 16.98 43.50 14.13
C PRO A 45 17.57 42.60 15.22
N LYS A 46 18.43 43.13 16.10
CA LYS A 46 19.08 42.35 17.18
C LYS A 46 18.08 41.65 18.10
N SER A 47 16.91 42.25 18.32
CA SER A 47 15.79 41.68 19.09
C SER A 47 15.27 40.40 18.43
N VAL A 48 15.01 40.44 17.12
CA VAL A 48 14.54 39.32 16.31
C VAL A 48 15.61 38.25 16.19
N GLU A 49 16.87 38.62 16.00
CA GLU A 49 17.96 37.65 15.93
C GLU A 49 18.12 36.86 17.24
N LYS A 50 18.10 37.54 18.39
CA LYS A 50 18.17 36.87 19.70
C LYS A 50 16.98 35.95 19.95
N TRP A 51 15.79 36.32 19.46
CA TRP A 51 14.61 35.46 19.51
C TRP A 51 14.74 34.23 18.59
N LEU A 52 15.20 34.40 17.35
CA LEU A 52 15.44 33.28 16.42
C LEU A 52 16.47 32.29 17.00
N GLU A 53 17.48 32.78 17.72
CA GLU A 53 18.45 31.95 18.42
C GLU A 53 17.85 31.11 19.56
N THR A 54 16.65 31.40 20.05
CA THR A 54 15.98 30.53 21.04
C THR A 54 15.43 29.24 20.39
N TYR A 55 15.04 29.31 19.11
CA TYR A 55 14.48 28.18 18.37
C TYR A 55 15.54 27.47 17.51
N PHE A 56 16.47 28.22 16.91
CA PHE A 56 17.47 27.71 15.98
C PHE A 56 18.88 27.69 16.58
N ASP A 57 19.67 26.68 16.21
CA ASP A 57 21.06 26.51 16.61
C ASP A 57 22.03 27.33 15.73
N LYS A 58 23.34 27.18 15.97
CA LYS A 58 24.38 27.87 15.18
C LYS A 58 24.46 27.39 13.73
N GLU A 59 23.92 26.21 13.42
CA GLU A 59 23.79 25.68 12.05
C GLU A 59 22.47 26.07 11.38
N ASN A 60 21.65 26.89 12.07
CA ASN A 60 20.29 27.28 11.68
C ASN A 60 19.31 26.10 11.59
N LYS A 61 19.53 25.04 12.37
CA LYS A 61 18.57 23.93 12.56
C LYS A 61 17.73 24.18 13.80
N LEU A 62 16.50 23.68 13.81
CA LEU A 62 15.68 23.69 15.02
C LEU A 62 16.41 22.95 16.16
N ARG A 63 16.58 23.59 17.31
CA ARG A 63 17.42 23.09 18.42
C ARG A 63 16.93 21.78 19.03
N ARG A 64 15.62 21.56 19.06
CA ARG A 64 14.98 20.40 19.71
C ARG A 64 13.76 19.96 18.92
N ASP A 65 13.61 18.65 18.75
CA ASP A 65 12.45 18.07 18.06
C ASP A 65 11.13 18.33 18.81
N ASP A 66 11.19 18.48 20.15
CA ASP A 66 10.00 18.80 20.95
C ASP A 66 9.40 20.18 20.62
N LEU A 67 10.23 21.12 20.12
CA LEU A 67 9.77 22.45 19.72
C LEU A 67 8.85 22.41 18.49
N ILE A 68 8.88 21.32 17.71
CA ILE A 68 7.95 21.11 16.58
C ILE A 68 6.50 21.17 17.10
N LEU A 69 6.24 20.70 18.32
CA LEU A 69 4.89 20.68 18.89
C LEU A 69 4.44 22.07 19.36
N GLN A 70 5.39 22.90 19.78
CA GLN A 70 5.17 24.30 20.22
C GLN A 70 5.30 25.30 19.07
N PHE A 71 5.43 24.82 17.82
CA PHE A 71 5.71 25.68 16.69
C PHE A 71 4.56 26.64 16.33
N HIS A 72 3.35 26.41 16.86
CA HIS A 72 2.25 27.37 16.81
C HIS A 72 2.58 28.69 17.54
N GLU A 73 3.29 28.64 18.67
CA GLU A 73 3.77 29.84 19.38
C GLU A 73 4.78 30.61 18.53
N PHE A 74 5.61 29.89 17.76
CA PHE A 74 6.53 30.49 16.82
C PHE A 74 5.80 31.23 15.68
N PHE A 75 4.74 30.64 15.11
CA PHE A 75 3.90 31.30 14.11
C PHE A 75 3.26 32.58 14.66
N ASP A 76 2.67 32.52 15.85
CA ASP A 76 2.02 33.67 16.48
C ASP A 76 3.01 34.81 16.73
N LEU A 77 4.19 34.50 17.27
CA LEU A 77 5.23 35.52 17.52
C LEU A 77 5.82 36.05 16.22
N ALA A 78 6.07 35.20 15.21
CA ALA A 78 6.56 35.61 13.90
C ALA A 78 5.59 36.60 13.23
N SER A 79 4.28 36.37 13.34
CA SER A 79 3.25 37.25 12.77
C SER A 79 3.20 38.65 13.41
N ARG A 80 3.66 38.79 14.66
CA ARG A 80 3.66 40.06 15.41
C ARG A 80 4.88 40.93 15.11
N ILE A 81 5.92 40.37 14.51
CA ILE A 81 7.14 41.11 14.16
C ILE A 81 6.88 41.94 12.90
N LYS A 82 6.81 43.27 13.06
CA LYS A 82 6.62 44.21 11.93
C LYS A 82 7.95 44.69 11.32
N GLU A 83 9.03 44.62 12.09
CA GLU A 83 10.34 45.17 11.71
C GLU A 83 11.10 44.30 10.70
N HIS A 84 10.77 43.00 10.63
CA HIS A 84 11.45 42.04 9.77
C HIS A 84 10.50 40.90 9.36
N GLU A 85 10.33 40.71 8.06
CA GLU A 85 9.41 39.69 7.53
C GLU A 85 10.00 38.28 7.69
N ILE A 86 9.21 37.37 8.26
CA ILE A 86 9.57 35.95 8.41
C ILE A 86 8.59 35.12 7.61
N ARG A 87 9.07 34.52 6.53
CA ARG A 87 8.29 33.66 5.64
C ARG A 87 8.46 32.21 6.05
N ILE A 88 7.36 31.52 6.25
CA ILE A 88 7.36 30.10 6.60
C ILE A 88 6.73 29.35 5.43
N PHE A 89 7.45 28.38 4.88
CA PHE A 89 6.93 27.62 3.75
C PHE A 89 5.84 26.63 4.19
N ASP A 90 4.92 26.34 3.26
CA ASP A 90 3.79 25.44 3.49
C ASP A 90 4.23 24.03 3.90
N ASP A 91 5.39 23.57 3.44
CA ASP A 91 5.93 22.25 3.80
C ASP A 91 6.34 22.15 5.27
N VAL A 92 6.76 23.26 5.88
CA VAL A 92 7.00 23.34 7.33
C VAL A 92 5.68 23.25 8.09
N ILE A 93 4.64 23.94 7.62
CA ILE A 93 3.30 23.89 8.22
C ILE A 93 2.77 22.45 8.19
N GLN A 94 2.84 21.80 7.02
CA GLN A 94 2.43 20.40 6.87
C GLN A 94 3.24 19.46 7.78
N PHE A 95 4.56 19.64 7.85
CA PHE A 95 5.43 18.83 8.70
C PHE A 95 5.11 18.97 10.19
N VAL A 96 4.84 20.20 10.67
CA VAL A 96 4.42 20.46 12.05
C VAL A 96 3.07 19.81 12.35
N ALA A 97 2.09 19.98 11.46
CA ALA A 97 0.77 19.36 11.59
C ALA A 97 0.87 17.83 11.67
N GLU A 98 1.67 17.20 10.80
CA GLU A 98 1.95 15.76 10.85
C GLU A 98 2.46 15.30 12.22
N HIS A 99 3.38 16.05 12.84
CA HIS A 99 3.96 15.71 14.14
C HIS A 99 2.98 15.88 15.29
N GLN A 100 2.21 16.98 15.28
CA GLN A 100 1.18 17.23 16.28
C GLN A 100 0.09 16.16 16.22
N ASP A 101 -0.39 15.83 15.01
CA ASP A 101 -1.37 14.78 14.80
C ASP A 101 -0.85 13.40 15.27
N GLN A 102 0.41 13.07 14.96
CA GLN A 102 1.04 11.83 15.44
C GLN A 102 1.09 11.76 16.97
N LYS A 103 1.48 12.86 17.64
CA LYS A 103 1.52 12.90 19.10
C LYS A 103 0.13 12.75 19.70
N HIS A 104 -0.85 13.51 19.19
CA HIS A 104 -2.23 13.45 19.65
C HIS A 104 -2.81 12.04 19.51
N ARG A 105 -2.56 11.38 18.36
CA ARG A 105 -2.95 9.99 18.13
C ARG A 105 -2.32 9.04 19.14
N ARG A 106 -1.01 9.16 19.39
CA ARG A 106 -0.30 8.32 20.38
C ARG A 106 -0.87 8.49 21.78
N GLU A 107 -1.24 9.71 22.16
CA GLU A 107 -1.88 9.98 23.46
C GLU A 107 -3.27 9.35 23.56
N ILE A 108 -4.13 9.54 22.55
CA ILE A 108 -5.45 8.89 22.50
C ILE A 108 -5.30 7.37 22.54
N PHE A 109 -4.39 6.81 21.74
CA PHE A 109 -4.13 5.38 21.66
C PHE A 109 -3.69 4.84 23.02
N ARG A 110 -2.68 5.45 23.65
CA ARG A 110 -2.21 5.05 24.99
C ARG A 110 -3.32 5.14 26.05
N LYS A 111 -4.12 6.20 26.03
CA LYS A 111 -5.18 6.42 27.02
C LYS A 111 -6.36 5.44 26.86
N LYS A 112 -6.79 5.16 25.63
CA LYS A 112 -7.98 4.33 25.34
C LYS A 112 -7.68 2.85 25.12
N LEU A 113 -6.44 2.48 24.81
CA LEU A 113 -6.02 1.10 24.50
C LEU A 113 -4.84 0.64 25.36
N ALA A 114 -4.78 1.06 26.64
CA ALA A 114 -3.72 0.68 27.57
C ALA A 114 -3.54 -0.86 27.70
N ASN A 115 -4.61 -1.63 27.53
CA ASN A 115 -4.60 -3.10 27.62
C ASN A 115 -4.22 -3.80 26.30
N GLY A 116 -3.83 -3.06 25.27
CA GLY A 116 -3.40 -3.59 23.97
C GLY A 116 -4.40 -4.61 23.39
N ASN A 117 -3.92 -5.81 23.08
CA ASN A 117 -4.70 -6.92 22.49
C ASN A 117 -5.87 -7.40 23.36
N GLN A 118 -5.83 -7.17 24.67
CA GLN A 118 -6.88 -7.59 25.61
C GLN A 118 -7.99 -6.53 25.73
N SER A 119 -7.86 -5.40 25.04
CA SER A 119 -8.85 -4.32 25.11
C SER A 119 -10.23 -4.81 24.66
N PRO A 120 -11.29 -4.68 25.49
CA PRO A 120 -12.61 -5.23 25.20
C PRO A 120 -13.26 -4.57 23.98
N ILE A 121 -12.85 -3.35 23.63
CA ILE A 121 -13.30 -2.64 22.42
C ILE A 121 -13.04 -3.45 21.15
N LEU A 122 -11.92 -4.20 21.09
CA LEU A 122 -11.52 -5.00 19.93
C LEU A 122 -12.48 -6.18 19.65
N ASN A 123 -13.16 -6.69 20.68
CA ASN A 123 -14.10 -7.81 20.56
C ASN A 123 -15.46 -7.37 19.98
N ARG A 124 -15.75 -6.06 19.95
CA ARG A 124 -17.01 -5.46 19.49
C ARG A 124 -16.82 -4.50 18.31
N LEU A 125 -15.73 -4.65 17.55
CA LEU A 125 -15.48 -3.84 16.35
C LEU A 125 -16.28 -4.33 15.16
N LEU A 126 -16.29 -5.65 14.94
CA LEU A 126 -16.97 -6.29 13.83
C LEU A 126 -18.05 -7.24 14.33
N LYS A 127 -18.91 -7.68 13.41
CA LYS A 127 -19.89 -8.76 13.63
C LYS A 127 -19.23 -10.14 13.85
N THR A 128 -17.90 -10.22 13.76
CA THR A 128 -17.11 -11.44 13.98
C THR A 128 -15.97 -11.19 14.97
N LYS A 129 -15.49 -12.26 15.61
CA LYS A 129 -14.34 -12.20 16.52
C LYS A 129 -13.04 -12.20 15.72
N LEU A 130 -12.13 -11.28 16.08
CA LEU A 130 -10.78 -11.21 15.52
C LEU A 130 -9.85 -12.21 16.21
N TYR A 131 -8.99 -12.87 15.43
CA TYR A 131 -7.89 -13.65 15.97
C TYR A 131 -6.85 -12.75 16.67
N PRO A 132 -6.03 -13.27 17.61
CA PRO A 132 -5.05 -12.46 18.33
C PRO A 132 -4.08 -11.72 17.42
N TYR A 133 -3.51 -12.38 16.41
CA TYR A 133 -2.66 -11.71 15.42
C TYR A 133 -3.43 -10.64 14.62
N GLN A 134 -4.72 -10.84 14.32
CA GLN A 134 -5.50 -9.80 13.64
C GLN A 134 -5.67 -8.57 14.52
N LYS A 135 -5.85 -8.73 15.83
CA LYS A 135 -5.91 -7.62 16.80
C LYS A 135 -4.60 -6.83 16.82
N GLU A 136 -3.45 -7.50 16.76
CA GLU A 136 -2.14 -6.83 16.68
C GLU A 136 -2.03 -6.00 15.40
N GLY A 137 -2.47 -6.54 14.26
CA GLY A 137 -2.44 -5.82 12.99
C GLY A 137 -3.36 -4.59 12.99
N VAL A 138 -4.53 -4.71 13.62
CA VAL A 138 -5.47 -3.59 13.84
C VAL A 138 -4.84 -2.51 14.71
N LEU A 139 -4.27 -2.88 15.86
CA LEU A 139 -3.61 -1.94 16.77
C LEU A 139 -2.42 -1.25 16.12
N PHE A 140 -1.61 -2.00 15.37
CA PHE A 140 -0.50 -1.47 14.59
C PHE A 140 -0.97 -0.40 13.60
N ALA A 141 -1.98 -0.71 12.78
CA ALA A 141 -2.52 0.22 11.80
C ALA A 141 -3.08 1.51 12.45
N VAL A 142 -3.79 1.38 13.57
CA VAL A 142 -4.39 2.52 14.30
C VAL A 142 -3.33 3.37 14.99
N SER A 143 -2.24 2.77 15.46
CA SER A 143 -1.11 3.49 16.07
C SER A 143 -0.25 4.20 15.03
N ALA A 144 0.07 3.54 13.92
CA ALA A 144 0.87 4.11 12.83
C ALA A 144 0.10 5.20 12.07
N GLY A 145 -1.22 5.01 11.90
CA GLY A 145 -2.11 5.89 11.15
C GLY A 145 -1.99 5.72 9.64
N ARG A 146 -0.76 5.76 9.12
CA ARG A 146 -0.41 5.37 7.74
C ARG A 146 0.51 4.14 7.81
N CYS A 147 0.08 3.01 7.27
CA CYS A 147 0.85 1.76 7.36
C CYS A 147 0.73 0.84 6.14
N LEU A 148 1.66 -0.10 6.03
CA LEU A 148 1.68 -1.22 5.09
C LEU A 148 1.51 -2.54 5.87
N LEU A 149 0.44 -3.27 5.58
CA LEU A 149 0.18 -4.62 6.09
C LEU A 149 0.53 -5.65 5.00
N GLY A 150 1.70 -6.26 5.17
CA GLY A 150 2.28 -7.28 4.29
C GLY A 150 2.07 -8.72 4.75
N ASP A 151 1.07 -8.99 5.58
CA ASP A 151 0.70 -10.34 6.02
C ASP A 151 0.44 -11.28 4.83
N ASP A 152 0.85 -12.55 4.95
CA ASP A 152 0.63 -13.55 3.90
C ASP A 152 -0.84 -13.67 3.46
N MET A 153 -1.05 -14.05 2.20
CA MET A 153 -2.38 -14.25 1.63
C MET A 153 -3.24 -15.22 2.46
N GLY A 154 -4.45 -14.82 2.86
CA GLY A 154 -5.35 -15.67 3.65
C GLY A 154 -5.30 -15.43 5.16
N LEU A 155 -4.45 -14.54 5.66
CA LEU A 155 -4.45 -14.12 7.08
C LEU A 155 -5.58 -13.11 7.43
N GLY A 156 -6.44 -12.76 6.47
CA GLY A 156 -7.58 -11.89 6.68
C GLY A 156 -7.24 -10.39 6.74
N LYS A 157 -6.37 -9.92 5.83
CA LYS A 157 -5.99 -8.50 5.71
C LYS A 157 -7.20 -7.58 5.54
N THR A 158 -8.20 -8.00 4.75
CA THR A 158 -9.46 -7.25 4.56
C THR A 158 -10.19 -7.04 5.89
N ILE A 159 -10.32 -8.10 6.70
CA ILE A 159 -10.93 -8.04 8.03
C ILE A 159 -10.14 -7.13 8.97
N GLN A 160 -8.80 -7.21 8.95
CA GLN A 160 -7.95 -6.31 9.74
C GLN A 160 -8.14 -4.84 9.34
N ALA A 161 -8.19 -4.55 8.04
CA ALA A 161 -8.40 -3.19 7.54
C ALA A 161 -9.77 -2.63 7.93
N MET A 162 -10.85 -3.43 7.82
CA MET A 162 -12.19 -3.02 8.27
C MET A 162 -12.24 -2.80 9.79
N ALA A 163 -11.61 -3.68 10.57
CA ALA A 163 -11.54 -3.50 12.03
C ALA A 163 -10.72 -2.26 12.42
N ALA A 164 -9.63 -1.98 11.73
CA ALA A 164 -8.85 -0.75 11.92
C ALA A 164 -9.67 0.49 11.58
N ALA A 165 -10.43 0.48 10.47
CA ALA A 165 -11.34 1.57 10.12
C ALA A 165 -12.41 1.80 11.20
N GLU A 166 -13.05 0.74 11.72
CA GLU A 166 -14.02 0.87 12.82
C GLU A 166 -13.39 1.41 14.11
N LEU A 167 -12.17 0.97 14.42
CA LEU A 167 -11.46 1.46 15.61
C LEU A 167 -11.05 2.92 15.45
N MET A 168 -10.55 3.32 14.28
CA MET A 168 -10.27 4.72 13.94
C MET A 168 -11.55 5.57 14.00
N ALA A 169 -12.70 5.04 13.57
CA ALA A 169 -13.97 5.77 13.66
C ALA A 169 -14.37 6.04 15.12
N LYS A 170 -14.11 5.09 16.03
CA LYS A 170 -14.39 5.26 17.47
C LYS A 170 -13.37 6.16 18.18
N LEU A 171 -12.11 6.15 17.75
CA LEU A 171 -11.02 6.88 18.42
C LEU A 171 -10.84 8.29 17.88
N TYR A 172 -10.83 8.43 16.55
CA TYR A 172 -10.48 9.64 15.82
C TYR A 172 -11.65 10.22 15.03
N LYS A 173 -12.85 9.62 15.13
CA LYS A 173 -14.07 10.10 14.46
C LYS A 173 -13.95 10.20 12.93
N ILE A 174 -13.23 9.26 12.31
CA ILE A 174 -13.24 9.17 10.85
C ILE A 174 -14.64 8.79 10.35
N GLU A 175 -15.04 9.33 9.22
CA GLU A 175 -16.37 9.15 8.63
C GLU A 175 -16.31 8.76 7.15
N LYS A 176 -15.22 9.09 6.46
CA LYS A 176 -15.06 8.87 5.02
C LYS A 176 -13.89 7.93 4.74
N VAL A 177 -14.21 6.71 4.31
CA VAL A 177 -13.23 5.69 3.95
C VAL A 177 -13.29 5.40 2.46
N LEU A 178 -12.17 5.62 1.77
CA LEU A 178 -11.99 5.20 0.38
C LEU A 178 -11.28 3.85 0.32
N VAL A 179 -11.88 2.87 -0.33
CA VAL A 179 -11.24 1.60 -0.66
C VAL A 179 -10.89 1.60 -2.15
N VAL A 180 -9.62 1.41 -2.46
CA VAL A 180 -9.12 1.23 -3.82
C VAL A 180 -8.62 -0.20 -3.97
N SER A 181 -9.29 -0.99 -4.81
CA SER A 181 -8.97 -2.40 -5.01
C SER A 181 -8.80 -2.72 -6.51
N PRO A 182 -8.30 -3.91 -6.89
CA PRO A 182 -8.50 -4.42 -8.24
C PRO A 182 -10.00 -4.45 -8.61
N ALA A 183 -10.31 -4.28 -9.90
CA ALA A 183 -11.68 -4.28 -10.39
C ALA A 183 -12.46 -5.56 -10.01
N THR A 184 -11.78 -6.70 -9.96
CA THR A 184 -12.32 -8.00 -9.59
C THR A 184 -12.71 -8.12 -8.11
N LEU A 185 -12.16 -7.26 -7.23
CA LEU A 185 -12.37 -7.33 -5.78
C LEU A 185 -13.37 -6.31 -5.26
N LYS A 186 -13.87 -5.36 -6.08
CA LYS A 186 -14.78 -4.29 -5.62
C LYS A 186 -16.04 -4.81 -4.93
N TYR A 187 -16.73 -5.76 -5.57
CA TYR A 187 -17.97 -6.34 -5.03
C TYR A 187 -17.71 -7.31 -3.88
N GLN A 188 -16.52 -7.90 -3.82
CA GLN A 188 -16.11 -8.68 -2.66
C GLN A 188 -15.96 -7.76 -1.45
N TRP A 189 -15.24 -6.64 -1.58
CA TRP A 189 -15.16 -5.62 -0.52
C TRP A 189 -16.54 -5.13 -0.08
N PHE A 190 -17.42 -4.83 -1.02
CA PHE A 190 -18.80 -4.43 -0.71
C PHE A 190 -19.53 -5.48 0.13
N SER A 191 -19.50 -6.74 -0.32
CA SER A 191 -20.11 -7.87 0.38
C SER A 191 -19.51 -8.09 1.78
N GLU A 192 -18.19 -8.00 1.91
CA GLU A 192 -17.49 -8.17 3.17
C GLU A 192 -17.81 -7.05 4.16
N ILE A 193 -17.89 -5.79 3.71
CA ILE A 193 -18.28 -4.66 4.56
C ILE A 193 -19.72 -4.85 5.08
N GLN A 194 -20.67 -5.24 4.22
CA GLN A 194 -22.04 -5.52 4.66
C GLN A 194 -22.11 -6.70 5.65
N LYS A 195 -21.30 -7.74 5.41
CA LYS A 195 -21.25 -8.94 6.25
C LYS A 195 -20.63 -8.68 7.62
N PHE A 196 -19.53 -7.93 7.69
CA PHE A 196 -18.72 -7.82 8.91
C PHE A 196 -18.91 -6.51 9.68
N THR A 197 -19.48 -5.47 9.06
CA THR A 197 -19.69 -4.15 9.68
C THR A 197 -21.17 -3.75 9.65
N HIS A 198 -21.52 -2.68 10.36
CA HIS A 198 -22.84 -2.03 10.29
C HIS A 198 -22.82 -0.73 9.46
N ARG A 199 -21.74 -0.48 8.70
CA ARG A 199 -21.55 0.76 7.95
C ARG A 199 -22.17 0.67 6.56
N SER A 200 -22.53 1.83 6.02
CA SER A 200 -22.89 1.97 4.61
C SER A 200 -21.67 1.82 3.72
N ALA A 201 -21.86 1.16 2.59
CA ALA A 201 -20.86 1.01 1.53
C ALA A 201 -21.48 1.37 0.19
N LEU A 202 -20.68 1.95 -0.70
CA LEU A 202 -21.09 2.31 -2.04
C LEU A 202 -19.95 2.01 -3.03
N VAL A 203 -20.29 1.36 -4.15
CA VAL A 203 -19.34 1.11 -5.23
C VAL A 203 -19.41 2.26 -6.24
N LEU A 204 -18.27 2.87 -6.53
CA LEU A 204 -18.12 3.91 -7.54
C LEU A 204 -17.92 3.26 -8.91
N GLU A 205 -18.88 3.45 -9.80
CA GLU A 205 -18.91 2.82 -11.12
C GLU A 205 -19.76 3.59 -12.14
N GLY A 206 -19.66 3.17 -13.41
CA GLY A 206 -20.33 3.81 -14.53
C GLY A 206 -19.58 5.02 -15.07
N GLY A 207 -20.24 5.78 -15.96
CA GLY A 207 -19.70 6.99 -16.57
C GLY A 207 -19.53 8.15 -15.59
N LEU A 208 -18.87 9.24 -16.03
CA LEU A 208 -18.53 10.39 -15.18
C LEU A 208 -19.76 11.01 -14.49
N PHE A 209 -20.87 11.16 -15.20
CA PHE A 209 -22.11 11.73 -14.65
C PHE A 209 -22.66 10.89 -13.49
N LYS A 210 -22.80 9.57 -13.69
CA LYS A 210 -23.23 8.64 -12.63
C LYS A 210 -22.27 8.70 -11.44
N ARG A 211 -20.94 8.71 -11.66
CA ARG A 211 -19.96 8.78 -10.57
C ARG A 211 -20.05 10.08 -9.79
N ARG A 212 -20.29 11.22 -10.43
CA ARG A 212 -20.51 12.52 -9.74
C ARG A 212 -21.68 12.45 -8.77
N GLU A 213 -22.79 11.82 -9.17
CA GLU A 213 -23.93 11.60 -8.26
C GLU A 213 -23.58 10.66 -7.11
N LEU A 214 -22.84 9.58 -7.38
CA LEU A 214 -22.39 8.64 -6.35
C LEU A 214 -21.44 9.29 -5.33
N TYR A 215 -20.59 10.23 -5.75
CA TYR A 215 -19.74 11.00 -4.84
C TYR A 215 -20.54 11.90 -3.89
N LYS A 216 -21.71 12.41 -4.32
CA LYS A 216 -22.61 13.22 -3.48
C LYS A 216 -23.38 12.40 -2.44
N LYS A 217 -23.59 11.10 -2.69
CA LYS A 217 -24.27 10.23 -1.73
C LYS A 217 -23.43 10.05 -0.46
N GLU A 218 -24.10 10.10 0.69
CA GLU A 218 -23.51 9.79 1.98
C GLU A 218 -23.27 8.28 2.08
N SER A 219 -22.03 7.90 2.39
CA SER A 219 -21.63 6.53 2.63
C SER A 219 -20.32 6.54 3.37
N PHE A 220 -20.21 5.71 4.41
CA PHE A 220 -18.97 5.60 5.18
C PHE A 220 -17.85 4.99 4.32
N TYR A 221 -18.15 3.92 3.58
CA TYR A 221 -17.22 3.34 2.60
C TYR A 221 -17.61 3.75 1.18
N LYS A 222 -16.62 4.22 0.40
CA LYS A 222 -16.70 4.30 -1.07
C LYS A 222 -15.62 3.41 -1.67
N ILE A 223 -16.00 2.55 -2.61
CA ILE A 223 -15.14 1.50 -3.16
C ILE A 223 -14.94 1.78 -4.65
N MET A 224 -13.70 1.82 -5.11
CA MET A 224 -13.36 2.02 -6.51
C MET A 224 -12.17 1.16 -6.94
N ASN A 225 -11.94 1.09 -8.24
CA ASN A 225 -10.76 0.44 -8.79
C ASN A 225 -9.64 1.43 -9.13
N TYR A 226 -8.41 0.92 -9.14
CA TYR A 226 -7.20 1.68 -9.42
C TYR A 226 -7.28 2.51 -10.71
N GLU A 227 -7.88 1.98 -11.77
CA GLU A 227 -7.95 2.65 -13.07
C GLU A 227 -8.85 3.90 -13.05
N LEU A 228 -9.80 3.98 -12.10
CA LEU A 228 -10.65 5.16 -11.93
C LEU A 228 -9.97 6.27 -11.13
N VAL A 229 -8.97 5.97 -10.31
CA VAL A 229 -8.29 6.96 -9.46
C VAL A 229 -7.69 8.10 -10.28
N TYR A 230 -7.06 7.78 -11.41
CA TYR A 230 -6.51 8.80 -12.31
C TYR A 230 -7.60 9.76 -12.82
N ARG A 231 -8.78 9.23 -13.16
CA ARG A 231 -9.88 10.01 -13.77
C ARG A 231 -10.63 10.84 -12.75
N ASP A 232 -10.73 10.35 -11.53
CA ASP A 232 -11.56 10.92 -10.47
C ASP A 232 -10.74 11.62 -9.39
N LEU A 233 -9.42 11.80 -9.59
CA LEU A 233 -8.48 12.34 -8.61
C LEU A 233 -9.00 13.63 -7.94
N GLU A 234 -9.48 14.57 -8.75
CA GLU A 234 -10.02 15.85 -8.25
C GLU A 234 -11.28 15.64 -7.39
N MET A 235 -12.21 14.78 -7.83
CA MET A 235 -13.43 14.47 -7.07
C MET A 235 -13.11 13.73 -5.76
N ILE A 236 -12.09 12.86 -5.76
CA ILE A 236 -11.64 12.16 -4.56
C ILE A 236 -11.07 13.15 -3.55
N ASN A 237 -10.16 14.03 -3.98
CA ASN A 237 -9.55 15.02 -3.10
C ASN A 237 -10.58 16.05 -2.59
N GLN A 238 -11.57 16.43 -3.42
CA GLN A 238 -12.69 17.27 -2.99
C GLN A 238 -13.60 16.56 -1.97
N TRP A 239 -13.84 15.25 -2.15
CA TRP A 239 -14.60 14.48 -1.16
C TRP A 239 -13.85 14.36 0.17
N ASN A 240 -12.52 14.44 0.14
CA ASN A 240 -11.59 14.46 1.27
C ASN A 240 -11.75 13.23 2.18
N PRO A 241 -11.30 12.04 1.75
CA PRO A 241 -11.36 10.83 2.56
C PRO A 241 -10.42 10.91 3.77
N ASP A 242 -10.93 10.57 4.95
CA ASP A 242 -10.13 10.50 6.18
C ASP A 242 -9.13 9.34 6.11
N LEU A 243 -9.60 8.19 5.59
CA LEU A 243 -8.84 6.95 5.47
C LEU A 243 -8.87 6.43 4.04
N ILE A 244 -7.70 6.10 3.50
CA ILE A 244 -7.57 5.38 2.23
C ILE A 244 -7.04 3.98 2.47
N ILE A 245 -7.77 2.97 2.00
CA ILE A 245 -7.36 1.57 2.00
C ILE A 245 -6.97 1.18 0.58
N LEU A 246 -5.72 0.80 0.37
CA LEU A 246 -5.24 0.26 -0.90
C LEU A 246 -5.13 -1.25 -0.79
N ASP A 247 -5.93 -1.98 -1.55
CA ASP A 247 -5.84 -3.45 -1.61
C ASP A 247 -5.01 -3.89 -2.80
N GLU A 248 -4.26 -4.99 -2.65
CA GLU A 248 -3.32 -5.50 -3.66
C GLU A 248 -2.37 -4.39 -4.20
N ALA A 249 -1.66 -3.75 -3.28
CA ALA A 249 -0.80 -2.58 -3.53
C ALA A 249 0.34 -2.81 -4.53
N GLN A 250 0.64 -4.06 -4.92
CA GLN A 250 1.52 -4.34 -6.04
C GLN A 250 1.04 -3.67 -7.35
N ARG A 251 -0.24 -3.27 -7.44
CA ARG A 251 -0.74 -2.44 -8.55
C ARG A 251 -0.03 -1.09 -8.70
N ILE A 252 0.59 -0.57 -7.64
CA ILE A 252 1.36 0.69 -7.66
C ILE A 252 2.89 0.49 -7.53
N LYS A 253 3.38 -0.73 -7.78
CA LYS A 253 4.81 -1.09 -7.65
C LYS A 253 5.72 -0.31 -8.62
N ASN A 254 5.21 0.03 -9.81
CA ASN A 254 5.95 0.82 -10.79
C ASN A 254 5.56 2.31 -10.72
N TRP A 255 6.46 3.12 -10.16
CA TRP A 255 6.26 4.56 -9.96
C TRP A 255 6.04 5.36 -11.26
N LYS A 256 6.47 4.83 -12.42
CA LYS A 256 6.32 5.50 -13.72
C LYS A 256 4.90 5.40 -14.27
N THR A 257 4.07 4.51 -13.73
CA THR A 257 2.72 4.32 -14.23
C THR A 257 1.82 5.49 -13.81
N ARG A 258 0.93 5.91 -14.72
CA ARG A 258 -0.08 6.96 -14.46
C ARG A 258 -0.93 6.64 -13.23
N THR A 259 -1.29 5.37 -13.07
CA THR A 259 -2.02 4.87 -11.89
C THR A 259 -1.24 5.10 -10.60
N ALA A 260 0.03 4.69 -10.52
CA ALA A 260 0.84 4.89 -9.32
C ALA A 260 1.04 6.38 -9.00
N GLN A 261 1.26 7.21 -10.03
CA GLN A 261 1.41 8.66 -9.86
C GLN A 261 0.13 9.31 -9.32
N SER A 262 -1.05 8.90 -9.80
CA SER A 262 -2.33 9.43 -9.31
C SER A 262 -2.69 8.95 -7.92
N VAL A 263 -2.46 7.67 -7.62
CA VAL A 263 -2.71 7.14 -6.28
C VAL A 263 -1.86 7.88 -5.25
N LYS A 264 -0.61 8.21 -5.57
CA LYS A 264 0.28 9.00 -4.68
C LYS A 264 -0.12 10.47 -4.52
N GLN A 265 -1.03 10.98 -5.33
CA GLN A 265 -1.58 12.34 -5.20
C GLN A 265 -2.85 12.38 -4.34
N LEU A 266 -3.33 11.22 -3.88
CA LEU A 266 -4.46 11.15 -2.97
C LEU A 266 -4.08 11.69 -1.60
N GLN A 267 -4.89 12.61 -1.08
CA GLN A 267 -4.70 13.20 0.24
C GLN A 267 -5.59 12.49 1.26
N SER A 268 -5.02 12.12 2.40
CA SER A 268 -5.71 11.51 3.53
C SER A 268 -4.86 11.55 4.79
N THR A 269 -5.49 11.69 5.95
CA THR A 269 -4.78 11.61 7.24
C THR A 269 -4.33 10.18 7.53
N PHE A 270 -5.15 9.19 7.18
CA PHE A 270 -4.90 7.77 7.43
C PHE A 270 -4.76 6.98 6.12
N ALA A 271 -3.92 5.96 6.15
CA ALA A 271 -3.76 5.06 5.01
C ALA A 271 -3.44 3.63 5.47
N ILE A 272 -4.12 2.65 4.90
CA ILE A 272 -3.82 1.23 5.12
C ILE A 272 -3.55 0.59 3.77
N VAL A 273 -2.32 0.20 3.54
CA VAL A 273 -1.88 -0.44 2.31
C VAL A 273 -1.79 -1.94 2.57
N LEU A 274 -2.49 -2.75 1.77
CA LEU A 274 -2.53 -4.20 1.89
C LEU A 274 -1.76 -4.83 0.73
N THR A 275 -0.85 -5.73 1.05
CA THR A 275 -0.15 -6.54 0.04
C THR A 275 -0.08 -7.99 0.48
N GLY A 276 -0.49 -8.91 -0.40
CA GLY A 276 -0.41 -10.35 -0.15
C GLY A 276 0.88 -10.98 -0.66
N THR A 277 1.55 -10.33 -1.61
CA THR A 277 2.78 -10.83 -2.19
C THR A 277 3.99 -10.26 -1.43
N PRO A 278 5.07 -11.06 -1.28
CA PRO A 278 6.37 -10.50 -0.97
C PRO A 278 6.65 -9.43 -2.04
N LEU A 279 7.03 -8.22 -1.63
CA LEU A 279 7.54 -7.20 -2.54
C LEU A 279 8.58 -7.86 -3.46
N GLU A 280 8.25 -7.94 -4.75
CA GLU A 280 8.82 -8.92 -5.66
C GLU A 280 10.23 -8.49 -6.07
N ASN A 281 11.25 -9.06 -5.43
CA ASN A 281 12.66 -9.10 -5.84
C ASN A 281 13.41 -7.75 -6.05
N LYS A 282 12.73 -6.60 -6.07
CA LYS A 282 13.29 -5.28 -6.37
C LYS A 282 12.95 -4.27 -5.29
N ILE A 283 13.98 -3.67 -4.70
CA ILE A 283 13.83 -2.67 -3.64
C ILE A 283 13.11 -1.41 -4.15
N GLU A 284 13.12 -1.15 -5.45
CA GLU A 284 12.40 -0.04 -6.09
C GLU A 284 10.89 -0.22 -6.00
N GLU A 285 10.39 -1.46 -6.00
CA GLU A 285 8.97 -1.74 -5.84
C GLU A 285 8.51 -1.42 -4.40
N LEU A 286 9.33 -1.82 -3.41
CA LEU A 286 9.15 -1.42 -2.01
C LEU A 286 9.15 0.11 -1.89
N HIS A 287 10.14 0.78 -2.49
CA HIS A 287 10.22 2.25 -2.48
C HIS A 287 8.95 2.89 -3.06
N SER A 288 8.46 2.38 -4.19
CA SER A 288 7.24 2.91 -4.81
C SER A 288 6.02 2.75 -3.91
N ILE A 289 5.81 1.59 -3.29
CA ILE A 289 4.67 1.36 -2.40
C ILE A 289 4.81 2.17 -1.11
N MET A 290 6.01 2.18 -0.51
CA MET A 290 6.29 2.92 0.71
C MET A 290 6.10 4.42 0.52
N SER A 291 6.40 4.96 -0.66
CA SER A 291 6.21 6.38 -0.94
C SER A 291 4.75 6.84 -0.91
N PHE A 292 3.77 5.92 -0.99
CA PHE A 292 2.36 6.26 -0.73
C PHE A 292 2.08 6.34 0.77
N VAL A 293 2.68 5.47 1.57
CA VAL A 293 2.52 5.49 3.04
C VAL A 293 3.22 6.71 3.62
N ASP A 294 4.48 6.92 3.26
CA ASP A 294 5.30 8.08 3.63
C ASP A 294 6.37 8.29 2.53
N MET A 295 6.22 9.38 1.76
CA MET A 295 7.11 9.73 0.65
C MET A 295 8.56 9.97 1.09
N HIS A 296 8.77 10.36 2.34
CA HIS A 296 10.07 10.81 2.83
C HIS A 296 10.80 9.74 3.64
N LYS A 297 10.11 8.68 4.08
CA LYS A 297 10.67 7.60 4.92
C LYS A 297 11.95 6.96 4.37
N LEU A 298 11.97 6.68 3.06
CA LEU A 298 13.11 6.05 2.37
C LEU A 298 13.95 7.06 1.55
N GLY A 299 13.65 8.35 1.67
CA GLY A 299 14.29 9.41 0.90
C GLY A 299 14.11 9.29 -0.63
N PRO A 300 14.86 10.08 -1.41
CA PRO A 300 14.77 10.07 -2.87
C PRO A 300 15.21 8.72 -3.48
N LEU A 301 14.46 8.23 -4.47
CA LEU A 301 14.69 6.92 -5.10
C LEU A 301 16.13 6.72 -5.59
N TYR A 302 16.75 7.75 -6.19
CA TYR A 302 18.13 7.64 -6.70
C TYR A 302 19.17 7.40 -5.60
N ARG A 303 18.97 8.00 -4.40
CA ARG A 303 19.85 7.77 -3.25
C ARG A 303 19.62 6.40 -2.66
N PHE A 304 18.35 6.02 -2.51
CA PHE A 304 17.95 4.72 -2.01
C PHE A 304 18.54 3.58 -2.87
N ILE A 305 18.42 3.69 -4.21
CA ILE A 305 19.02 2.74 -5.14
C ILE A 305 20.55 2.67 -4.96
N ARG A 306 21.24 3.82 -4.93
CA ARG A 306 22.70 3.86 -4.79
C ARG A 306 23.19 3.27 -3.46
N GLN A 307 22.43 3.44 -2.39
CA GLN A 307 22.77 2.95 -1.06
C GLN A 307 22.55 1.44 -0.93
N HIS A 308 21.56 0.88 -1.62
CA HIS A 308 21.09 -0.49 -1.36
C HIS A 308 21.25 -1.47 -2.52
N GLN A 309 21.58 -1.02 -3.74
CA GLN A 309 21.89 -1.90 -4.88
C GLN A 309 23.39 -2.14 -5.03
N ILE A 310 23.73 -3.35 -5.48
CA ILE A 310 25.05 -3.73 -5.96
C ILE A 310 24.92 -3.95 -7.47
N LEU A 311 25.74 -3.23 -8.23
CA LEU A 311 25.76 -3.27 -9.70
C LEU A 311 27.04 -3.96 -10.17
N ASP A 312 26.97 -4.70 -11.29
CA ASP A 312 28.15 -5.15 -12.03
C ASP A 312 28.74 -4.03 -12.90
N GLU A 313 29.85 -4.33 -13.59
CA GLU A 313 30.53 -3.41 -14.54
C GLU A 313 29.63 -2.98 -15.70
N CYS A 314 28.57 -3.73 -16.00
CA CYS A 314 27.58 -3.47 -17.04
C CYS A 314 26.31 -2.76 -16.51
N ASN A 315 26.32 -2.27 -15.27
CA ASN A 315 25.17 -1.67 -14.57
C ASN A 315 23.95 -2.61 -14.37
N LYS A 316 24.14 -3.92 -14.34
CA LYS A 316 23.10 -4.88 -13.95
C LYS A 316 23.12 -5.10 -12.44
N VAL A 317 21.92 -5.21 -11.85
CA VAL A 317 21.75 -5.49 -10.42
C VAL A 317 22.16 -6.95 -10.15
N ILE A 318 23.26 -7.13 -9.41
CA ILE A 318 23.77 -8.44 -9.00
C ILE A 318 23.41 -8.80 -7.56
N GLY A 319 22.98 -7.82 -6.76
CA GLY A 319 22.57 -8.05 -5.39
C GLY A 319 22.12 -6.78 -4.67
N TYR A 320 21.82 -6.94 -3.38
CA TYR A 320 21.42 -5.87 -2.50
C TYR A 320 22.28 -5.84 -1.24
N LYS A 321 22.49 -4.66 -0.68
CA LYS A 321 23.20 -4.43 0.59
C LYS A 321 22.35 -3.63 1.56
N ASP A 322 22.67 -3.75 2.85
CA ASP A 322 21.99 -3.05 3.94
C ASP A 322 20.46 -3.23 3.95
N LEU A 323 20.00 -4.48 3.76
CA LEU A 323 18.59 -4.81 3.88
C LEU A 323 18.08 -4.70 5.32
N HIS A 324 18.98 -4.80 6.30
CA HIS A 324 18.67 -4.61 7.71
C HIS A 324 18.28 -3.16 8.00
N GLY A 325 19.07 -2.18 7.54
CA GLY A 325 18.76 -0.77 7.69
C GLY A 325 17.41 -0.39 7.08
N ILE A 326 17.05 -0.99 5.93
CA ILE A 326 15.71 -0.81 5.33
C ILE A 326 14.62 -1.32 6.27
N ARG A 327 14.77 -2.52 6.84
CA ARG A 327 13.76 -3.12 7.73
C ARG A 327 13.56 -2.30 9.00
N GLU A 328 14.65 -1.83 9.60
CA GLU A 328 14.61 -0.97 10.78
C GLU A 328 13.93 0.37 10.46
N ALA A 329 14.25 0.98 9.32
CA ALA A 329 13.68 2.25 8.89
C ALA A 329 12.17 2.19 8.64
N ILE A 330 11.62 1.05 8.19
CA ILE A 330 10.18 0.90 7.92
C ILE A 330 9.41 0.19 9.03
N GLY A 331 10.08 -0.29 10.09
CA GLY A 331 9.48 -1.20 11.08
C GLY A 331 8.31 -0.59 11.87
N ASP A 332 8.23 0.73 11.97
CA ASP A 332 7.13 1.44 12.65
C ASP A 332 5.89 1.64 11.77
N VAL A 333 6.00 1.40 10.46
CA VAL A 333 4.93 1.58 9.46
C VAL A 333 4.67 0.34 8.62
N PHE A 334 5.53 -0.68 8.68
CA PHE A 334 5.37 -1.95 7.96
C PHE A 334 5.26 -3.13 8.91
N LEU A 335 4.14 -3.85 8.83
CA LEU A 335 3.92 -5.11 9.55
C LEU A 335 3.78 -6.25 8.55
N ARG A 336 4.56 -7.32 8.73
CA ARG A 336 4.47 -8.53 7.91
C ARG A 336 4.66 -9.77 8.78
N ARG A 337 3.71 -10.69 8.68
CA ARG A 337 3.77 -12.01 9.31
C ARG A 337 3.57 -13.12 8.30
N ARG A 338 4.31 -14.21 8.50
CA ARG A 338 4.17 -15.43 7.71
C ARG A 338 3.05 -16.30 8.27
N LYS A 339 2.41 -17.11 7.41
CA LYS A 339 1.44 -18.11 7.89
C LYS A 339 2.01 -19.00 8.97
N GLU A 340 3.26 -19.44 8.79
CA GLU A 340 3.97 -20.34 9.71
C GLU A 340 4.09 -19.77 11.12
N GLU A 341 4.32 -18.46 11.24
CA GLU A 341 4.45 -17.74 12.52
C GLU A 341 3.11 -17.69 13.28
N VAL A 342 1.98 -17.75 12.56
CA VAL A 342 0.62 -17.66 13.13
C VAL A 342 -0.16 -18.96 13.02
N LEU A 343 0.45 -20.06 12.55
CA LEU A 343 -0.21 -21.35 12.34
C LEU A 343 -0.93 -21.87 13.58
N LYS A 344 -0.35 -21.65 14.77
CA LYS A 344 -0.96 -22.04 16.06
C LYS A 344 -2.28 -21.32 16.36
N GLN A 345 -2.53 -20.18 15.71
CA GLN A 345 -3.73 -19.36 15.89
C GLN A 345 -4.75 -19.55 14.76
N LEU A 346 -4.36 -20.20 13.66
CA LEU A 346 -5.24 -20.50 12.53
C LEU A 346 -5.97 -21.84 12.76
N PRO A 347 -7.23 -21.97 12.31
CA PRO A 347 -7.89 -23.27 12.27
C PRO A 347 -7.11 -24.23 11.36
N LYS A 348 -7.10 -25.53 11.72
CA LYS A 348 -6.42 -26.54 10.91
C LYS A 348 -7.05 -26.57 9.50
N ARG A 349 -6.21 -26.53 8.46
CA ARG A 349 -6.68 -26.71 7.08
C ARG A 349 -7.13 -28.15 6.91
N HIS A 350 -8.44 -28.36 6.72
CA HIS A 350 -8.97 -29.67 6.35
C HIS A 350 -8.90 -29.81 4.82
N THR A 351 -8.04 -30.68 4.32
CA THR A 351 -8.01 -31.07 2.91
C THR A 351 -8.69 -32.43 2.79
N LYS A 352 -9.82 -32.49 2.08
CA LYS A 352 -10.56 -33.73 1.83
C LYS A 352 -10.51 -34.00 0.33
N ASN A 353 -9.89 -35.11 -0.07
CA ASN A 353 -9.77 -35.51 -1.46
C ASN A 353 -10.96 -36.40 -1.83
N TYR A 354 -11.77 -35.95 -2.79
CA TYR A 354 -12.88 -36.73 -3.33
C TYR A 354 -12.42 -37.47 -4.60
N PHE A 355 -12.35 -38.79 -4.52
CA PHE A 355 -11.96 -39.64 -5.64
C PHE A 355 -13.20 -40.04 -6.45
N VAL A 356 -13.42 -39.35 -7.56
CA VAL A 356 -14.51 -39.67 -8.49
C VAL A 356 -14.06 -40.63 -9.58
N LYS A 357 -14.88 -41.63 -9.88
CA LYS A 357 -14.62 -42.55 -11.00
C LYS A 357 -14.86 -41.83 -12.33
N MET A 358 -14.03 -42.10 -13.33
CA MET A 358 -14.31 -41.65 -14.71
C MET A 358 -15.51 -42.40 -15.28
N THR A 359 -16.33 -41.69 -16.07
CA THR A 359 -17.35 -42.33 -16.91
C THR A 359 -16.73 -43.27 -17.95
N ARG A 360 -17.54 -44.17 -18.53
CA ARG A 360 -17.09 -45.08 -19.60
C ARG A 360 -16.54 -44.30 -20.81
N GLU A 361 -17.21 -43.23 -21.22
CA GLU A 361 -16.78 -42.37 -22.32
C GLU A 361 -15.46 -41.66 -22.01
N GLN A 362 -15.34 -41.02 -20.84
CA GLN A 362 -14.07 -40.40 -20.42
C GLN A 362 -12.92 -41.41 -20.42
N ARG A 363 -13.17 -42.64 -19.92
CA ARG A 363 -12.15 -43.68 -19.89
C ARG A 363 -11.71 -44.09 -21.29
N LYS A 364 -12.63 -44.18 -22.25
CA LYS A 364 -12.33 -44.51 -23.66
C LYS A 364 -11.37 -43.50 -24.27
N TYR A 365 -11.72 -42.20 -24.24
CA TYR A 365 -10.87 -41.14 -24.79
C TYR A 365 -9.55 -41.00 -24.04
N HIS A 366 -9.58 -41.10 -22.71
CA HIS A 366 -8.38 -41.07 -21.89
C HIS A 366 -7.43 -42.21 -22.27
N PHE A 367 -7.95 -43.42 -22.50
CA PHE A 367 -7.17 -44.57 -22.89
C PHE A 367 -6.52 -44.41 -24.29
N GLU A 368 -7.25 -43.83 -25.24
CA GLU A 368 -6.71 -43.55 -26.57
C GLU A 368 -5.50 -42.60 -26.52
N PHE A 369 -5.59 -41.52 -25.74
CA PHE A 369 -4.47 -40.62 -25.52
C PHE A 369 -3.34 -41.27 -24.72
N TYR A 370 -3.69 -42.09 -23.74
CA TYR A 370 -2.74 -42.85 -22.92
C TYR A 370 -1.87 -43.77 -23.76
N GLU A 371 -2.41 -44.47 -24.76
CA GLU A 371 -1.61 -45.34 -25.63
C GLU A 371 -0.53 -44.57 -26.41
N THR A 372 -0.83 -43.34 -26.83
CA THR A 372 0.17 -42.46 -27.46
C THR A 372 1.26 -42.06 -26.47
N VAL A 373 0.86 -41.64 -25.25
CA VAL A 373 1.79 -41.29 -24.18
C VAL A 373 2.67 -42.48 -23.81
N ARG A 374 2.09 -43.67 -23.64
CA ARG A 374 2.78 -44.92 -23.32
C ARG A 374 3.85 -45.25 -24.35
N ARG A 375 3.56 -45.07 -25.64
CA ARG A 375 4.54 -45.32 -26.73
C ARG A 375 5.73 -44.37 -26.64
N ILE A 376 5.48 -43.07 -26.45
CA ILE A 376 6.54 -42.05 -26.37
C ILE A 376 7.38 -42.23 -25.11
N VAL A 377 6.74 -42.46 -23.96
CA VAL A 377 7.43 -42.71 -22.69
C VAL A 377 8.22 -44.02 -22.74
N GLY A 378 7.71 -45.05 -23.42
CA GLY A 378 8.44 -46.30 -23.66
C GLY A 378 9.72 -46.10 -24.45
N LYS A 379 9.67 -45.31 -25.53
CA LYS A 379 10.88 -44.90 -26.27
C LYS A 379 11.84 -44.11 -25.38
N TRP A 380 11.33 -43.13 -24.64
CA TRP A 380 12.16 -42.31 -23.76
C TRP A 380 12.90 -43.16 -22.72
N ARG A 381 12.22 -44.11 -22.07
CA ARG A 381 12.83 -45.03 -21.10
C ARG A 381 13.88 -45.95 -21.72
N LYS A 382 13.70 -46.35 -22.99
CA LYS A 382 14.62 -47.25 -23.69
C LYS A 382 15.88 -46.52 -24.21
N TYR A 383 15.72 -45.32 -24.76
CA TYR A 383 16.78 -44.61 -25.47
C TYR A 383 17.36 -43.42 -24.70
N GLY A 384 16.73 -42.98 -23.61
CA GLY A 384 17.18 -41.86 -22.77
C GLY A 384 16.83 -40.46 -23.32
N TYR A 385 16.38 -40.36 -24.57
CA TYR A 385 15.98 -39.11 -25.20
C TYR A 385 14.71 -39.27 -26.06
N ILE A 386 14.07 -38.14 -26.38
CA ILE A 386 12.96 -38.02 -27.33
C ILE A 386 13.18 -36.79 -28.19
N THR A 387 12.65 -36.78 -29.40
CA THR A 387 12.72 -35.60 -30.29
C THR A 387 11.83 -34.46 -29.78
N GLU A 388 12.08 -33.22 -30.19
CA GLU A 388 11.25 -32.07 -29.80
C GLU A 388 9.80 -32.24 -30.28
N THR A 389 9.60 -32.82 -31.47
CA THR A 389 8.26 -33.15 -32.00
C THR A 389 7.54 -34.17 -31.10
N GLU A 390 8.23 -35.24 -30.66
CA GLU A 390 7.65 -36.22 -29.74
C GLU A 390 7.34 -35.61 -28.37
N ARG A 391 8.18 -34.68 -27.90
CA ARG A 391 7.94 -33.93 -26.65
C ARG A 391 6.70 -33.06 -26.75
N GLN A 392 6.50 -32.35 -27.85
CA GLN A 392 5.29 -31.55 -28.09
C GLN A 392 4.03 -32.42 -28.12
N ILE A 393 4.07 -33.55 -28.82
CA ILE A 393 2.96 -34.51 -28.86
C ILE A 393 2.68 -35.08 -27.45
N LEU A 394 3.71 -35.43 -26.69
CA LEU A 394 3.58 -35.93 -25.32
C LEU A 394 2.84 -34.92 -24.43
N LEU A 395 3.27 -33.65 -24.43
CA LEU A 395 2.64 -32.59 -23.65
C LEU A 395 1.19 -32.35 -24.08
N GLN A 396 0.93 -32.37 -25.40
CA GLN A 396 -0.42 -32.24 -25.95
C GLN A 396 -1.33 -33.37 -25.46
N LYS A 397 -0.89 -34.64 -25.56
CA LYS A 397 -1.68 -35.81 -25.15
C LYS A 397 -1.90 -35.87 -23.64
N LEU A 398 -0.90 -35.50 -22.82
CA LEU A 398 -1.07 -35.36 -21.37
C LEU A 398 -2.11 -34.27 -21.02
N ASN A 399 -2.10 -33.14 -21.73
CA ASN A 399 -3.09 -32.09 -21.52
C ASN A 399 -4.50 -32.56 -21.92
N LEU A 400 -4.63 -33.29 -23.04
CA LEU A 400 -5.90 -33.90 -23.45
C LEU A 400 -6.42 -34.92 -22.44
N MET A 401 -5.55 -35.81 -21.91
CA MET A 401 -5.91 -36.73 -20.82
C MET A 401 -6.43 -35.99 -19.58
N ARG A 402 -5.78 -34.87 -19.22
CA ARG A 402 -6.21 -34.01 -18.12
C ARG A 402 -7.57 -33.35 -18.40
N MET A 403 -7.79 -32.89 -19.63
CA MET A 403 -9.06 -32.27 -20.07
C MET A 403 -10.20 -33.28 -20.03
N VAL A 404 -10.04 -34.47 -20.62
CA VAL A 404 -11.05 -35.55 -20.58
C VAL A 404 -11.38 -35.94 -19.14
N SER A 405 -10.38 -36.05 -18.26
CA SER A 405 -10.57 -36.36 -16.85
C SER A 405 -11.39 -35.30 -16.09
N ASN A 406 -11.47 -34.08 -16.62
CA ASN A 406 -12.36 -33.04 -16.10
C ASN A 406 -13.75 -33.13 -16.73
N ASN A 407 -13.82 -33.05 -18.07
CA ASN A 407 -15.05 -33.15 -18.84
C ASN A 407 -14.73 -33.44 -20.31
N THR A 408 -15.49 -34.32 -20.97
CA THR A 408 -15.32 -34.62 -22.40
C THR A 408 -15.57 -33.40 -23.31
N TYR A 409 -16.40 -32.45 -22.87
CA TYR A 409 -16.69 -31.19 -23.58
C TYR A 409 -15.46 -30.38 -23.94
N LEU A 410 -14.41 -30.47 -23.11
CA LEU A 410 -13.18 -29.71 -23.32
C LEU A 410 -12.39 -30.22 -24.54
N VAL A 411 -12.59 -31.47 -24.93
CA VAL A 411 -11.93 -32.07 -26.10
C VAL A 411 -12.83 -32.03 -27.32
N ASP A 412 -14.14 -32.25 -27.13
CA ASP A 412 -15.14 -32.19 -28.19
C ASP A 412 -16.41 -31.54 -27.65
N SER A 413 -16.82 -30.42 -28.24
CA SER A 413 -17.97 -29.63 -27.81
C SER A 413 -19.31 -30.34 -27.98
N SER A 414 -19.37 -31.43 -28.74
CA SER A 414 -20.55 -32.29 -28.87
C SER A 414 -20.76 -33.20 -27.65
N LEU A 415 -19.71 -33.45 -26.86
CA LEU A 415 -19.73 -34.37 -25.72
C LEU A 415 -19.91 -33.61 -24.41
N LYS A 416 -20.81 -34.06 -23.52
CA LYS A 416 -21.09 -33.37 -22.23
C LYS A 416 -21.08 -34.31 -21.04
N LYS A 417 -20.07 -35.18 -20.93
CA LYS A 417 -19.94 -36.12 -19.81
C LYS A 417 -18.79 -35.72 -18.88
N GLY A 418 -19.09 -35.62 -17.59
CA GLY A 418 -18.09 -35.39 -16.55
C GLY A 418 -18.65 -35.67 -15.16
N THR A 419 -17.99 -36.56 -14.42
CA THR A 419 -18.41 -36.96 -13.06
C THR A 419 -18.10 -35.91 -12.00
N LYS A 420 -17.06 -35.08 -12.20
CA LYS A 420 -16.70 -34.02 -11.25
C LYS A 420 -17.79 -32.97 -11.04
N ILE A 421 -18.56 -32.66 -12.09
CA ILE A 421 -19.65 -31.68 -12.00
C ILE A 421 -20.82 -32.27 -11.21
N GLN A 422 -21.09 -33.57 -11.37
CA GLN A 422 -22.14 -34.25 -10.63
C GLN A 422 -21.79 -34.35 -9.15
N GLU A 423 -20.57 -34.79 -8.83
CA GLU A 423 -20.05 -34.80 -7.45
C GLU A 423 -20.08 -33.41 -6.82
N LEU A 424 -19.69 -32.37 -7.58
CA LEU A 424 -19.76 -30.99 -7.08
C LEU A 424 -21.19 -30.57 -6.76
N LYS A 425 -22.19 -30.98 -7.55
CA LYS A 425 -23.60 -30.71 -7.25
C LYS A 425 -24.02 -31.40 -5.96
N GLU A 426 -23.66 -32.67 -5.78
CA GLU A 426 -23.98 -33.44 -4.57
C GLU A 426 -23.35 -32.80 -3.32
N LEU A 427 -22.08 -32.39 -3.38
CA LEU A 427 -21.40 -31.67 -2.30
C LEU A 427 -22.03 -30.31 -1.99
N LEU A 428 -22.57 -29.62 -2.99
CA LEU A 428 -23.28 -28.36 -2.79
C LEU A 428 -24.64 -28.58 -2.11
N TYR A 429 -25.34 -29.69 -2.40
CA TYR A 429 -26.60 -30.04 -1.72
C TYR A 429 -26.38 -30.51 -0.27
N GLU A 430 -25.29 -31.21 0.02
CA GLU A 430 -24.97 -31.64 1.40
C GLU A 430 -24.53 -30.49 2.32
N HIS A 431 -24.23 -29.31 1.78
CA HIS A 431 -23.69 -28.15 2.52
C HIS A 431 -24.59 -26.91 2.45
N VAL A 432 -25.80 -27.04 1.92
CA VAL A 432 -26.94 -26.12 2.10
C VAL A 432 -27.84 -26.70 3.19
#